data_AF-G2Z7B4-F1
#
_entry.id   AF-G2Z7B4-F1
#
_cell.length_a   1.000
_cell.length_b   1.000
_cell.length_c   1.000
_cell.angle_alpha   90.00
_cell.angle_beta   90.00
_cell.angle_gamma   90.00
#
_symmetry.space_group_name_H-M   'P 1'
#
loop_
_entity.id
_entity.type
_entity.pdbx_description
1 polymer ?
#
loop_
_entity_poly.entity_id
_entity_poly.type
_entity_poly.pdbx_seq_one_letter_code
_entity_poly.pdbx_strand_id
1 'polypeptide(L)'
;MKNVFNLKLQYYTVLLFFLLPLFVVAQPSGKEVPTDGTYIYRVDWRSPKEIKKAGGFRSWALENHLPAAQINWSIYDHVNNAQAGRLDSPYVSFSQTMRAAGTVARSLVAMNPSRRTIYIYVVAPTTYSSVPVNPTVQSYTPTSGFLEVVEMMNVEWPRVLSAYRVSTDNLNEWTYLPFDSFEMPQRNGIGAPAFLLAGFPPGHVAWNQEPWASTNEAVLCRVNSN
;
A
#
# COMPACT_ATOMS: atom_id res chain seq x y z
N MET A 1 15.33 16.61 -86.11
CA MET A 1 15.27 16.64 -84.64
C MET A 1 14.47 15.43 -84.19
N LYS A 2 15.13 14.47 -83.52
CA LYS A 2 14.56 13.20 -83.08
C LYS A 2 13.98 13.38 -81.67
N ASN A 3 12.76 12.90 -81.42
CA ASN A 3 12.55 11.69 -80.62
C ASN A 3 11.07 11.49 -80.28
N VAL A 4 10.59 10.33 -80.70
CA VAL A 4 9.33 9.69 -80.34
C VAL A 4 9.55 8.91 -79.04
N PHE A 5 8.52 8.87 -78.20
CA PHE A 5 8.39 8.07 -76.98
C PHE A 5 8.91 6.63 -77.14
N ASN A 6 9.59 6.11 -76.11
CA ASN A 6 9.53 4.70 -75.79
C ASN A 6 9.69 4.45 -74.27
N LEU A 7 8.63 3.86 -73.73
CA LEU A 7 8.51 3.31 -72.38
C LEU A 7 9.48 2.13 -72.21
N LYS A 8 10.33 2.16 -71.20
CA LYS A 8 10.80 0.94 -70.53
C LYS A 8 10.77 1.12 -69.01
N LEU A 9 9.79 0.48 -68.42
CA LEU A 9 9.60 0.21 -67.01
C LEU A 9 10.68 -0.78 -66.55
N GLN A 10 11.56 -0.41 -65.62
CA GLN A 10 12.31 -1.38 -64.81
C GLN A 10 12.36 -0.91 -63.35
N TYR A 11 11.73 -1.73 -62.52
CA TYR A 11 11.59 -1.66 -61.09
C TYR A 11 12.94 -1.56 -60.38
N TYR A 12 13.13 -0.55 -59.53
CA TYR A 12 14.04 -0.62 -58.39
C TYR A 12 13.28 -0.31 -57.11
N THR A 13 12.65 -1.38 -56.67
CA THR A 13 12.17 -1.64 -55.32
C THR A 13 13.36 -1.52 -54.35
N VAL A 14 13.21 -0.66 -53.33
CA VAL A 14 13.71 -0.82 -51.95
C VAL A 14 15.19 -1.16 -51.79
N LEU A 15 16.01 -0.19 -51.39
CA LEU A 15 16.99 -0.37 -50.29
C LEU A 15 17.66 0.98 -49.95
N LEU A 16 17.11 1.71 -48.99
CA LEU A 16 17.79 2.85 -48.35
C LEU A 16 17.29 2.96 -46.91
N PHE A 17 17.52 1.90 -46.12
CA PHE A 17 17.13 1.82 -44.71
C PHE A 17 18.17 1.15 -43.82
N PHE A 18 19.46 1.21 -44.19
CA PHE A 18 20.53 0.80 -43.30
C PHE A 18 21.59 1.86 -43.32
N LEU A 19 21.57 2.72 -42.30
CA LEU A 19 22.70 3.44 -41.67
C LEU A 19 22.18 4.57 -40.76
N LEU A 20 21.13 4.32 -39.99
CA LEU A 20 20.91 5.09 -38.77
C LEU A 20 21.76 4.42 -37.69
N PRO A 21 22.75 5.12 -37.08
CA PRO A 21 23.36 4.58 -35.88
C PRO A 21 22.24 4.38 -34.86
N LEU A 22 22.09 3.13 -34.42
CA LEU A 22 21.35 2.76 -33.22
C LEU A 22 22.00 3.51 -32.05
N PHE A 23 21.63 4.77 -31.87
CA PHE A 23 21.63 5.38 -30.55
C PHE A 23 20.50 4.70 -29.78
N VAL A 24 20.78 3.48 -29.32
CA VAL A 24 20.17 3.01 -28.09
C VAL A 24 20.70 3.97 -27.04
N VAL A 25 19.97 5.05 -26.81
CA VAL A 25 20.09 5.79 -25.57
C VAL A 25 19.76 4.75 -24.51
N ALA A 26 20.80 4.19 -23.90
CA ALA A 26 20.66 3.45 -22.66
C ALA A 26 20.04 4.46 -21.69
N GLN A 27 18.72 4.41 -21.57
CA GLN A 27 18.05 5.11 -20.50
C GLN A 27 18.73 4.60 -19.23
N PRO A 28 19.26 5.48 -18.35
CA PRO A 28 19.70 5.04 -17.05
C PRO A 28 18.57 4.21 -16.47
N SER A 29 18.87 2.99 -16.01
CA SER A 29 17.89 2.06 -15.44
C SER A 29 17.10 2.80 -14.38
N GLY A 30 15.96 3.36 -14.80
CA GLY A 30 15.10 4.13 -13.93
C GLY A 30 14.66 3.16 -12.87
N LYS A 31 14.99 3.44 -11.60
CA LYS A 31 14.45 2.69 -10.45
C LYS A 31 12.96 2.52 -10.72
N GLU A 32 12.51 1.28 -10.90
CA GLU A 32 11.17 0.97 -11.38
C GLU A 32 10.13 1.78 -10.61
N VAL A 33 9.25 2.46 -11.34
CA VAL A 33 8.11 3.13 -10.73
C VAL A 33 7.26 2.03 -10.07
N PRO A 34 7.01 2.11 -8.75
CA PRO A 34 6.19 1.12 -8.07
C PRO A 34 4.84 0.93 -8.74
N THR A 35 4.52 -0.30 -9.14
CA THR A 35 3.22 -0.66 -9.73
C THR A 35 2.25 -1.18 -8.66
N ASP A 36 0.97 -0.82 -8.80
CA ASP A 36 -0.10 -1.31 -7.93
C ASP A 36 -0.15 -2.85 -7.92
N GLY A 37 -0.48 -3.43 -6.76
CA GLY A 37 -0.50 -4.89 -6.54
C GLY A 37 0.84 -5.51 -6.16
N THR A 38 1.95 -4.78 -6.28
CA THR A 38 3.28 -5.24 -5.80
C THR A 38 3.66 -4.65 -4.45
N TYR A 39 3.16 -3.45 -4.14
CA TYR A 39 3.51 -2.68 -2.96
C TYR A 39 2.27 -2.28 -2.18
N ILE A 40 2.49 -1.89 -0.93
CA ILE A 40 1.49 -1.20 -0.13
C ILE A 40 1.96 0.23 0.15
N TYR A 41 1.01 1.13 0.34
CA TYR A 41 1.26 2.56 0.38
C TYR A 41 0.77 3.16 1.69
N ARG A 42 1.56 4.01 2.33
CA ARG A 42 1.12 4.72 3.55
C ARG A 42 1.26 6.20 3.40
N VAL A 43 0.17 6.92 3.65
CA VAL A 43 0.20 8.36 3.82
C VAL A 43 0.57 8.68 5.26
N ASP A 44 1.61 9.47 5.46
CA ASP A 44 2.04 9.89 6.79
C ASP A 44 2.52 11.35 6.76
N TRP A 45 2.42 11.99 7.91
CA TRP A 45 2.84 13.37 8.13
C TRP A 45 4.34 13.48 8.45
N ARG A 46 4.93 12.39 8.95
CA ARG A 46 6.36 12.30 9.27
C ARG A 46 7.16 12.24 7.98
N SER A 47 8.32 12.88 7.98
CA SER A 47 9.29 12.86 6.89
C SER A 47 10.10 11.56 6.84
N PRO A 48 10.75 11.24 5.71
CA PRO A 48 11.62 10.07 5.61
C PRO A 48 12.71 10.03 6.68
N LYS A 49 13.23 11.19 7.09
CA LYS A 49 14.21 11.30 8.18
C LYS A 49 13.64 10.85 9.52
N GLU A 50 12.41 11.24 9.84
CA GLU A 50 11.72 10.87 11.07
C GLU A 50 11.38 9.38 11.09
N ILE A 51 10.82 8.85 9.99
CA ILE A 51 10.51 7.42 9.86
C ILE A 51 11.77 6.56 9.95
N LYS A 52 12.86 6.95 9.27
CA LYS A 52 14.15 6.26 9.38
C LYS A 52 14.70 6.28 10.80
N LYS A 53 14.63 7.42 11.48
CA LYS A 53 15.06 7.56 12.88
C LYS A 53 14.24 6.68 13.83
N ALA A 54 12.95 6.49 13.54
CA ALA A 54 12.06 5.60 14.31
C ALA A 54 12.29 4.11 14.03
N GLY A 55 13.15 3.77 13.06
CA GLY A 55 13.36 2.38 12.61
C GLY A 55 12.27 1.86 11.66
N GLY A 56 11.40 2.75 11.16
CA GLY A 56 10.25 2.41 10.31
C GLY A 56 8.92 2.88 10.89
N PHE A 57 7.82 2.21 10.52
CA PHE A 57 6.50 2.49 11.06
C PHE A 57 6.18 1.58 12.24
N ARG A 58 5.63 2.13 13.31
CA ARG A 58 5.27 1.37 14.52
C ARG A 58 3.79 1.58 14.80
N SER A 59 3.13 0.53 15.28
CA SER A 59 1.76 0.60 15.77
C SER A 59 1.69 1.40 17.06
N TRP A 60 0.51 1.90 17.40
CA TRP A 60 0.31 2.64 18.64
C TRP A 60 0.62 1.80 19.87
N ALA A 61 0.24 0.52 19.89
CA ALA A 61 0.57 -0.37 21.01
C ALA A 61 2.07 -0.45 21.27
N LEU A 62 2.88 -0.51 20.19
CA LEU A 62 4.33 -0.57 20.26
C LEU A 62 4.98 0.79 20.58
N GLU A 63 4.40 1.90 20.11
CA GLU A 63 4.85 3.25 20.46
C GLU A 63 4.54 3.59 21.93
N ASN A 64 3.45 3.06 22.49
CA ASN A 64 3.05 3.27 23.88
C ASN A 64 3.58 2.19 24.86
N HIS A 65 4.42 1.26 24.38
CA HIS A 65 5.04 0.20 25.19
C HIS A 65 4.02 -0.63 25.99
N LEU A 66 2.86 -0.93 25.38
CA LEU A 66 1.79 -1.64 26.09
C LEU A 66 2.19 -3.10 26.40
N PRO A 67 1.89 -3.60 27.60
CA PRO A 67 1.95 -5.03 27.89
C PRO A 67 1.06 -5.84 26.95
N ALA A 68 1.47 -7.06 26.61
CA ALA A 68 0.73 -7.92 25.67
C ALA A 68 -0.76 -8.11 26.03
N ALA A 69 -1.07 -8.18 27.33
CA ALA A 69 -2.45 -8.32 27.83
C ALA A 69 -3.34 -7.09 27.60
N GLN A 70 -2.76 -5.93 27.27
CA GLN A 70 -3.47 -4.68 27.00
C GLN A 70 -3.58 -4.37 25.50
N ILE A 71 -2.97 -5.19 24.63
CA ILE A 71 -3.02 -5.01 23.18
C ILE A 71 -4.36 -5.51 22.67
N ASN A 72 -5.06 -4.67 21.91
CA ASN A 72 -6.28 -5.09 21.24
C ASN A 72 -5.99 -5.62 19.82
N TRP A 73 -6.02 -6.95 19.69
CA TRP A 73 -5.79 -7.66 18.42
C TRP A 73 -6.99 -7.67 17.46
N SER A 74 -8.07 -6.95 17.75
CA SER A 74 -9.22 -6.87 16.86
C SER A 74 -8.97 -5.94 15.67
N ILE A 75 -8.94 -6.51 14.46
CA ILE A 75 -8.93 -5.73 13.20
C ILE A 75 -10.25 -4.96 13.05
N TYR A 76 -11.38 -5.52 13.46
CA TYR A 76 -12.67 -4.83 13.45
C TYR A 76 -12.64 -3.54 14.29
N ASP A 77 -12.09 -3.61 15.50
CA ASP A 77 -11.96 -2.44 16.36
C ASP A 77 -10.96 -1.43 15.81
N HIS A 78 -9.84 -1.90 15.24
CA HIS A 78 -8.85 -1.03 14.61
C HIS A 78 -9.50 -0.14 13.54
N VAL A 79 -10.31 -0.72 12.65
CA VAL A 79 -10.88 0.01 11.52
C VAL A 79 -12.09 0.86 11.90
N ASN A 80 -12.93 0.40 12.83
CA ASN A 80 -14.12 1.15 13.24
C ASN A 80 -13.80 2.27 14.24
N ASN A 81 -12.74 2.12 15.03
CA ASN A 81 -12.35 3.09 16.05
C ASN A 81 -11.09 3.90 15.69
N ALA A 82 -10.63 3.86 14.45
CA ALA A 82 -9.46 4.64 13.99
C ALA A 82 -9.59 6.14 14.28
N GLN A 83 -10.81 6.67 14.31
CA GLN A 83 -11.09 8.08 14.62
C GLN A 83 -11.13 8.39 16.13
N ALA A 84 -11.25 7.39 17.00
CA ALA A 84 -11.42 7.56 18.45
C ALA A 84 -10.09 7.65 19.23
N GLY A 85 -8.94 7.76 18.54
CA GLY A 85 -7.65 7.92 19.20
C GLY A 85 -7.20 6.69 20.00
N ARG A 86 -7.62 5.48 19.60
CA ARG A 86 -7.20 4.23 20.25
C ARG A 86 -5.69 4.04 20.11
N LEU A 87 -5.02 4.02 21.27
CA LEU A 87 -3.57 3.87 21.39
C LEU A 87 -3.11 2.41 21.61
N ASP A 88 -4.06 1.47 21.64
CA ASP A 88 -3.87 0.06 21.97
C ASP A 88 -3.87 -0.89 20.77
N SER A 89 -4.02 -0.36 19.57
CA SER A 89 -4.00 -1.16 18.35
C SER A 89 -2.57 -1.57 17.96
N PRO A 90 -2.34 -2.86 17.65
CA PRO A 90 -1.06 -3.37 17.17
C PRO A 90 -0.89 -3.20 15.66
N TYR A 91 -1.80 -2.53 14.96
CA TYR A 91 -1.80 -2.47 13.50
C TYR A 91 -1.31 -1.13 12.98
N VAL A 92 -0.59 -1.16 11.85
CA VAL A 92 -0.25 0.02 11.05
C VAL A 92 -0.99 -0.08 9.71
N SER A 93 -1.84 0.91 9.40
CA SER A 93 -2.62 0.94 8.16
C SER A 93 -1.82 1.35 6.93
N PHE A 94 -2.10 0.67 5.82
CA PHE A 94 -1.62 0.93 4.48
C PHE A 94 -2.77 0.78 3.46
N SER A 95 -2.58 1.32 2.27
CA SER A 95 -3.45 1.16 1.11
C SER A 95 -2.83 0.22 0.09
N GLN A 96 -3.63 -0.62 -0.56
CA GLN A 96 -3.14 -1.55 -1.60
C GLN A 96 -2.79 -0.87 -2.93
N THR A 97 -3.32 0.33 -3.18
CA THR A 97 -3.11 1.05 -4.43
C THR A 97 -2.75 2.49 -4.16
N MET A 98 -2.00 3.08 -5.10
CA MET A 98 -1.69 4.50 -5.06
C MET A 98 -2.96 5.36 -5.12
N ARG A 99 -4.00 4.90 -5.85
CA ARG A 99 -5.31 5.56 -5.87
C ARG A 99 -5.96 5.63 -4.49
N ALA A 100 -5.96 4.52 -3.76
CA ALA A 100 -6.50 4.47 -2.40
C ALA A 100 -5.68 5.36 -1.45
N ALA A 101 -4.35 5.35 -1.56
CA ALA A 101 -3.49 6.26 -0.82
C ALA A 101 -3.81 7.73 -1.11
N GLY A 102 -4.11 8.09 -2.37
CA GLY A 102 -4.57 9.42 -2.74
C GLY A 102 -5.90 9.83 -2.07
N THR A 103 -6.82 8.88 -1.85
CA THR A 103 -8.04 9.14 -1.07
C THR A 103 -7.72 9.39 0.40
N VAL A 104 -6.84 8.57 1.00
CA VAL A 104 -6.37 8.78 2.38
C VAL A 104 -5.66 10.14 2.51
N ALA A 105 -4.85 10.53 1.54
CA ALA A 105 -4.16 11.82 1.50
C ALA A 105 -5.14 13.01 1.55
N ARG A 106 -6.22 12.96 0.76
CA ARG A 106 -7.29 13.98 0.82
C ARG A 106 -7.92 14.07 2.20
N SER A 107 -8.29 12.93 2.79
CA SER A 107 -8.89 12.89 4.13
C SER A 107 -7.93 13.41 5.20
N LEU A 108 -6.65 13.04 5.13
CA LEU A 108 -5.64 13.45 6.10
C LEU A 108 -5.38 14.96 6.05
N VAL A 109 -5.29 15.55 4.85
CA VAL A 109 -5.15 17.00 4.68
C VAL A 109 -6.37 17.75 5.20
N ALA A 110 -7.59 17.25 4.94
CA ALA A 110 -8.81 17.85 5.46
C ALA A 110 -8.84 17.90 6.99
N MET A 111 -8.25 16.92 7.68
CA MET A 111 -8.16 16.89 9.15
C MET A 111 -7.08 17.83 9.72
N ASN A 112 -6.07 18.22 8.92
CA ASN A 112 -5.03 19.13 9.37
C ASN A 112 -4.58 20.10 8.26
N PRO A 113 -5.42 21.09 7.91
CA PRO A 113 -5.17 21.98 6.78
C PRO A 113 -3.96 22.92 6.97
N SER A 114 -3.42 23.00 8.20
CA SER A 114 -2.27 23.86 8.52
C SER A 114 -0.93 23.30 8.01
N ARG A 115 -0.84 21.97 7.82
CA ARG A 115 0.38 21.33 7.36
C ARG A 115 0.48 21.42 5.84
N ARG A 116 1.68 21.72 5.34
CA ARG A 116 1.95 22.01 3.92
C ARG A 116 2.54 20.84 3.12
N THR A 117 2.86 19.73 3.78
CA THR A 117 3.51 18.58 3.14
C THR A 117 3.07 17.29 3.82
N ILE A 118 2.67 16.30 3.01
CA ILE A 118 2.51 14.89 3.40
C ILE A 118 3.49 14.03 2.61
N TYR A 119 3.67 12.79 3.05
CA TYR A 119 4.45 11.79 2.33
C TYR A 119 3.58 10.57 2.04
N ILE A 120 3.72 10.02 0.84
CA ILE A 120 3.16 8.71 0.47
C ILE A 120 4.33 7.73 0.35
N TYR A 121 4.46 6.85 1.32
CA TYR A 121 5.52 5.85 1.36
C TYR A 121 5.15 4.63 0.54
N VAL A 122 6.16 4.06 -0.11
CA VAL A 122 6.08 2.79 -0.84
C VAL A 122 6.77 1.74 -0.01
N VAL A 123 6.03 0.68 0.32
CA VAL A 123 6.48 -0.35 1.25
C VAL A 123 6.35 -1.74 0.62
N ALA A 124 7.36 -2.57 0.82
CA ALA A 124 7.32 -3.98 0.47
C ALA A 124 6.43 -4.77 1.46
N PRO A 125 5.30 -5.36 1.04
CA PRO A 125 4.49 -6.23 1.89
C PRO A 125 5.18 -7.58 2.14
N THR A 126 4.76 -8.29 3.19
CA THR A 126 5.12 -9.70 3.42
C THR A 126 3.87 -10.55 3.64
N THR A 127 3.93 -11.82 3.22
CA THR A 127 2.82 -12.76 3.40
C THR A 127 2.52 -13.10 4.85
N TYR A 128 3.44 -12.79 5.77
CA TYR A 128 3.33 -13.14 7.19
C TYR A 128 2.71 -12.02 8.03
N SER A 129 2.97 -10.76 7.70
CA SER A 129 2.56 -9.61 8.52
C SER A 129 1.53 -8.69 7.84
N SER A 130 1.42 -8.72 6.51
CA SER A 130 0.49 -7.90 5.75
C SER A 130 -0.87 -8.60 5.64
N VAL A 131 -1.87 -8.11 6.35
CA VAL A 131 -3.22 -8.70 6.34
C VAL A 131 -4.18 -7.78 5.57
N PRO A 132 -4.88 -8.29 4.52
CA PRO A 132 -5.88 -7.51 3.82
C PRO A 132 -7.15 -7.37 4.69
N VAL A 133 -7.55 -6.13 4.99
CA VAL A 133 -8.67 -5.84 5.90
C VAL A 133 -10.00 -6.27 5.30
N ASN A 134 -10.30 -5.80 4.09
CA ASN A 134 -11.60 -6.05 3.46
C ASN A 134 -11.99 -7.53 3.43
N PRO A 135 -11.16 -8.47 2.95
CA PRO A 135 -11.57 -9.88 3.02
C PRO A 135 -11.59 -10.43 4.46
N THR A 136 -10.82 -9.87 5.40
CA THR A 136 -10.77 -10.34 6.80
C THR A 136 -12.03 -9.98 7.61
N VAL A 137 -12.60 -8.79 7.41
CA VAL A 137 -13.79 -8.30 8.14
C VAL A 137 -15.02 -8.02 7.24
N GLN A 138 -14.86 -8.17 5.93
CA GLN A 138 -15.89 -8.02 4.87
C GLN A 138 -16.75 -6.74 5.00
N SER A 139 -18.04 -6.86 4.68
CA SER A 139 -19.04 -5.80 4.66
C SER A 139 -19.41 -5.26 6.03
N TYR A 140 -18.85 -5.83 7.11
CA TYR A 140 -19.12 -5.38 8.48
C TYR A 140 -18.35 -4.11 8.86
N THR A 141 -17.61 -3.52 7.93
CA THR A 141 -16.82 -2.31 8.17
C THR A 141 -17.00 -1.29 7.03
N PRO A 142 -16.95 0.02 7.33
CA PRO A 142 -17.16 1.07 6.33
C PRO A 142 -15.98 1.23 5.36
N THR A 143 -14.90 0.44 5.51
CA THR A 143 -13.63 0.64 4.80
C THR A 143 -13.57 0.00 3.40
N SER A 144 -14.69 -0.52 2.88
CA SER A 144 -14.74 -1.27 1.62
C SER A 144 -14.12 -0.55 0.41
N GLY A 145 -14.05 0.80 0.42
CA GLY A 145 -13.40 1.61 -0.62
C GLY A 145 -11.93 1.98 -0.42
N PHE A 146 -11.34 1.79 0.78
CA PHE A 146 -9.94 2.19 1.07
C PHE A 146 -8.90 1.13 0.72
N LEU A 147 -9.35 -0.10 0.38
CA LEU A 147 -8.48 -1.23 0.08
C LEU A 147 -7.34 -1.35 1.11
N GLU A 148 -7.72 -1.37 2.38
CA GLU A 148 -6.77 -1.32 3.49
C GLU A 148 -6.02 -2.65 3.64
N VAL A 149 -4.73 -2.54 3.94
CA VAL A 149 -3.88 -3.62 4.45
C VAL A 149 -3.30 -3.13 5.77
N VAL A 150 -3.35 -3.99 6.78
CA VAL A 150 -2.70 -3.72 8.06
C VAL A 150 -1.40 -4.51 8.14
N GLU A 151 -0.39 -3.87 8.72
CA GLU A 151 0.85 -4.53 9.14
C GLU A 151 0.81 -4.76 10.64
N MET A 152 1.07 -5.99 11.06
CA MET A 152 1.14 -6.35 12.48
C MET A 152 2.41 -5.78 13.13
N MET A 153 2.23 -5.12 14.28
CA MET A 153 3.23 -4.51 15.16
C MET A 153 4.03 -3.36 14.55
N ASN A 154 4.79 -3.61 13.50
CA ASN A 154 5.69 -2.65 12.87
C ASN A 154 6.04 -3.01 11.41
N VAL A 155 6.50 -2.00 10.68
CA VAL A 155 7.20 -2.15 9.40
C VAL A 155 8.59 -1.57 9.58
N GLU A 156 9.62 -2.39 9.46
CA GLU A 156 11.00 -1.94 9.61
C GLU A 156 11.46 -1.09 8.41
N TRP A 157 12.38 -0.14 8.67
CA TRP A 157 12.92 0.76 7.65
C TRP A 157 13.39 0.07 6.36
N PRO A 158 14.06 -1.11 6.39
CA PRO A 158 14.47 -1.81 5.17
C PRO A 158 13.30 -2.17 4.22
N ARG A 159 12.07 -2.26 4.72
CA ARG A 159 10.87 -2.49 3.89
C ARG A 159 10.30 -1.21 3.30
N VAL A 160 10.76 -0.03 3.72
CA VAL A 160 10.33 1.28 3.21
C VAL A 160 11.25 1.67 2.05
N LEU A 161 10.74 1.55 0.82
CA LEU A 161 11.55 1.54 -0.40
C LEU A 161 11.78 2.93 -0.99
N SER A 162 10.76 3.76 -0.90
CA SER A 162 10.74 5.12 -1.41
C SER A 162 9.58 5.89 -0.80
N ALA A 163 9.49 7.17 -1.13
CA ALA A 163 8.32 7.97 -0.83
C ALA A 163 8.03 8.94 -1.97
N TYR A 164 6.82 9.49 -1.98
CA TYR A 164 6.47 10.70 -2.70
C TYR A 164 6.26 11.80 -1.69
N ARG A 165 6.96 12.93 -1.85
CA ARG A 165 6.62 14.16 -1.16
C ARG A 165 5.48 14.82 -1.92
N VAL A 166 4.39 15.14 -1.23
CA VAL A 166 3.19 15.71 -1.84
C VAL A 166 2.87 17.05 -1.18
N SER A 167 2.65 18.07 -1.99
CA SER A 167 2.16 19.37 -1.54
C SER A 167 0.70 19.24 -1.13
N THR A 168 0.32 19.78 0.03
CA THR A 168 -1.08 19.78 0.46
C THR A 168 -1.90 20.88 -0.23
N ASP A 169 -1.22 21.88 -0.80
CA ASP A 169 -1.87 22.96 -1.57
C ASP A 169 -2.29 22.48 -2.96
N ASN A 170 -1.56 21.49 -3.50
CA ASN A 170 -1.91 20.81 -4.73
C ASN A 170 -1.56 19.31 -4.62
N LEU A 171 -2.56 18.50 -4.29
CA LEU A 171 -2.41 17.05 -4.11
C LEU A 171 -2.08 16.28 -5.40
N ASN A 172 -1.91 16.95 -6.54
CA ASN A 172 -1.43 16.35 -7.78
C ASN A 172 0.09 16.57 -8.01
N GLU A 173 0.75 17.38 -7.17
CA GLU A 173 2.19 17.66 -7.27
C GLU A 173 3.02 16.72 -6.40
N TRP A 174 3.59 15.70 -7.03
CA TRP A 174 4.32 14.64 -6.35
C TRP A 174 5.79 14.68 -6.74
N THR A 175 6.67 14.72 -5.75
CA THR A 175 8.10 14.59 -5.94
C THR A 175 8.54 13.20 -5.46
N TYR A 176 9.03 12.37 -6.38
CA TYR A 176 9.54 11.05 -6.02
C TYR A 176 10.87 11.16 -5.25
N LEU A 177 10.98 10.42 -4.15
CA LEU A 177 12.13 10.35 -3.27
C LEU A 177 12.62 8.90 -3.21
N PRO A 178 13.63 8.52 -3.99
CA PRO A 178 14.19 7.17 -3.91
C PRO A 178 15.03 7.01 -2.65
N PHE A 179 14.94 5.84 -2.00
CA PHE A 179 15.86 5.47 -0.93
C PHE A 179 16.90 4.45 -1.42
N ASP A 180 17.97 4.29 -0.65
CA ASP A 180 18.93 3.21 -0.85
C ASP A 180 18.36 1.94 -0.22
N SER A 181 17.95 1.00 -1.05
CA SER A 181 17.50 -0.31 -0.59
C SER A 181 18.70 -1.18 -0.28
N PHE A 182 18.95 -1.43 1.01
CA PHE A 182 19.77 -2.56 1.43
C PHE A 182 19.03 -3.87 1.10
N GLU A 183 19.79 -4.96 0.96
CA GLU A 183 19.31 -6.31 0.59
C GLU A 183 17.89 -6.57 1.08
N MET A 184 16.96 -6.64 0.13
CA MET A 184 15.54 -6.66 0.44
C MET A 184 15.18 -7.99 1.11
N PRO A 185 14.46 -7.98 2.25
CA PRO A 185 13.74 -9.18 2.66
C PRO A 185 12.78 -9.58 1.54
N GLN A 186 12.60 -10.90 1.33
CA GLN A 186 11.84 -11.42 0.20
C GLN A 186 10.46 -10.75 0.07
N ARG A 187 10.19 -10.21 -1.12
CA ARG A 187 8.88 -9.68 -1.50
C ARG A 187 7.95 -10.85 -1.76
N ASN A 188 7.13 -11.18 -0.77
CA ASN A 188 6.22 -12.32 -0.89
C ASN A 188 4.78 -11.89 -1.18
N GLY A 189 4.51 -10.57 -1.20
CA GLY A 189 3.17 -10.01 -1.46
C GLY A 189 2.36 -9.81 -0.18
N ILE A 190 1.08 -9.47 -0.34
CA ILE A 190 0.12 -9.38 0.77
C ILE A 190 -0.28 -10.80 1.18
N GLY A 191 -0.42 -11.05 2.48
CA GLY A 191 -0.83 -12.34 3.03
C GLY A 191 -2.29 -12.69 2.79
N ALA A 192 -2.69 -13.86 3.27
CA ALA A 192 -4.09 -14.30 3.26
C ALA A 192 -4.93 -13.50 4.30
N PRO A 193 -6.26 -13.45 4.13
CA PRO A 193 -7.15 -12.89 5.16
C PRO A 193 -6.99 -13.61 6.50
N ALA A 194 -6.98 -12.86 7.60
CA ALA A 194 -6.73 -13.40 8.94
C ALA A 194 -8.03 -13.47 9.76
N PHE A 195 -8.92 -14.41 9.45
CA PHE A 195 -10.26 -14.48 10.08
C PHE A 195 -10.23 -14.64 11.61
N LEU A 196 -9.19 -15.28 12.16
CA LEU A 196 -8.97 -15.35 13.62
C LEU A 196 -8.71 -13.98 14.26
N LEU A 197 -8.16 -13.02 13.51
CA LEU A 197 -7.89 -11.65 13.95
C LEU A 197 -9.00 -10.67 13.55
N ALA A 198 -10.11 -11.16 12.97
CA ALA A 198 -11.24 -10.30 12.64
C ALA A 198 -11.74 -9.56 13.89
N GLY A 199 -11.81 -10.27 15.02
CA GLY A 199 -12.02 -9.68 16.34
C GLY A 199 -13.38 -8.98 16.49
N PHE A 200 -14.43 -9.50 15.87
CA PHE A 200 -15.78 -8.98 16.09
C PHE A 200 -16.19 -9.13 17.57
N PRO A 201 -17.03 -8.22 18.10
CA PRO A 201 -17.57 -8.34 19.45
C PRO A 201 -18.24 -9.71 19.70
N PRO A 202 -18.28 -10.19 20.95
CA PRO A 202 -19.07 -11.37 21.31
C PRO A 202 -20.53 -11.23 20.84
N GLY A 203 -21.12 -12.33 20.36
CA GLY A 203 -22.48 -12.35 19.81
C GLY A 203 -22.64 -11.71 18.43
N HIS A 204 -21.59 -11.14 17.83
CA HIS A 204 -21.68 -10.56 16.49
C HIS A 204 -22.04 -11.61 15.43
N VAL A 205 -22.94 -11.25 14.49
CA VAL A 205 -23.53 -12.18 13.51
C VAL A 205 -22.50 -12.87 12.60
N ALA A 206 -21.37 -12.19 12.33
CA ALA A 206 -20.26 -12.75 11.55
C ALA A 206 -19.73 -14.06 12.14
N TRP A 207 -19.74 -14.23 13.47
CA TRP A 207 -19.29 -15.46 14.10
C TRP A 207 -20.14 -16.68 13.72
N ASN A 208 -21.35 -16.50 13.20
CA ASN A 208 -22.24 -17.56 12.73
C ASN A 208 -22.20 -17.77 11.20
N GLN A 209 -21.29 -17.08 10.49
CA GLN A 209 -21.18 -17.13 9.04
C GLN A 209 -19.76 -17.52 8.62
N GLU A 210 -19.64 -18.32 7.56
CA GLU A 210 -18.33 -18.56 6.95
C GLU A 210 -17.77 -17.25 6.37
N PRO A 211 -16.44 -17.02 6.44
CA PRO A 211 -15.41 -17.96 6.88
C PRO A 211 -15.09 -17.89 8.39
N TRP A 212 -15.72 -17.01 9.16
CA TRP A 212 -15.39 -16.86 10.58
C TRP A 212 -15.95 -17.99 11.43
N ALA A 213 -17.07 -18.59 10.99
CA ALA A 213 -17.76 -19.64 11.70
C ALA A 213 -16.92 -20.90 11.95
N SER A 214 -15.91 -21.13 11.12
CA SER A 214 -14.99 -22.26 11.20
C SER A 214 -13.71 -21.96 12.01
N THR A 215 -13.59 -20.76 12.58
CA THR A 215 -12.45 -20.40 13.44
C THR A 215 -12.65 -20.88 14.89
N ASN A 216 -11.56 -21.16 15.61
CA ASN A 216 -11.65 -21.51 17.04
C ASN A 216 -12.23 -20.35 17.88
N GLU A 217 -11.99 -19.11 17.47
CA GLU A 217 -12.50 -17.91 18.14
C GLU A 217 -14.04 -17.85 18.14
N ALA A 218 -14.68 -18.30 17.05
CA ALA A 218 -16.13 -18.32 16.94
C ALA A 218 -16.80 -19.14 18.05
N VAL A 219 -16.17 -20.19 18.56
CA VAL A 219 -16.71 -21.00 19.66
C VAL A 219 -16.83 -20.16 20.93
N LEU A 220 -15.79 -19.38 21.27
CA LEU A 220 -15.77 -18.53 22.46
C LEU A 220 -16.72 -17.33 22.31
N CYS A 221 -16.72 -16.69 21.14
CA CYS A 221 -17.49 -15.47 20.92
C CYS A 221 -18.99 -15.70 20.73
N ARG A 222 -19.44 -16.91 20.35
CA ARG A 222 -20.86 -17.25 20.28
C ARG A 222 -21.49 -17.53 21.64
N VAL A 223 -20.72 -18.09 22.58
CA VAL A 223 -21.26 -18.55 23.88
C VAL A 223 -21.49 -17.39 24.84
N ASN A 224 -20.72 -16.32 24.70
CA ASN A 224 -20.82 -15.12 25.54
C ASN A 224 -21.92 -14.14 25.11
N SER A 225 -22.94 -14.58 24.36
CA SER A 225 -24.08 -13.76 23.93
C SER A 225 -25.30 -13.86 24.85
N ASN A 226 -25.17 -14.50 26.02
CA ASN A 226 -26.23 -14.72 27.00
C ASN A 226 -25.99 -13.94 28.29
#